data_AF-A0A1I8MCD6-F1
#
_entry.id   AF-A0A1I8MCD6-F1
#
_cell.length_a   1.000
_cell.length_b   1.000
_cell.length_c   1.000
_cell.angle_alpha   90.00
_cell.angle_beta   90.00
_cell.angle_gamma   90.00
#
_symmetry.space_group_name_H-M   'P 1'
#
loop_
_entity.id
_entity.type
_entity.pdbx_description
1 polymer ?
#
loop_
_entity_poly.entity_id
_entity_poly.type
_entity_poly.pdbx_seq_one_letter_code
_entity_poly.pdbx_strand_id
1 'polypeptide(L)'
;MGPAFASTIDGRRKGACLFCQEYFMDLYLLAELKTISLKVTTVDMQKPPPDFRTNFEATHPPILIDNGLAILENDKIERHIMKSIPGGYNLFVQDKEVATLIENLYVKLKLMLVKKDEAKNNALLSHLKKINDHLANRNTRFLTGDTMCCFDCELMPRLQHIRVAGKYFVDFEIPVSIRN
;
A
#
# COMPACT_ATOMS: atom_id res chain seq x y z
N MET A 1 -12.49 4.96 6.54
CA MET A 1 -11.84 3.64 6.59
C MET A 1 -12.40 2.90 7.80
N GLY A 2 -12.56 1.58 7.70
CA GLY A 2 -12.97 0.77 8.85
C GLY A 2 -11.76 0.26 9.63
N PRO A 3 -11.84 -0.99 10.11
CA PRO A 3 -10.72 -1.71 10.71
C PRO A 3 -9.45 -1.77 9.84
N ALA A 4 -8.31 -1.48 10.46
CA ALA A 4 -6.96 -1.71 9.95
C ALA A 4 -6.17 -2.53 10.98
N PHE A 5 -5.16 -3.29 10.54
CA PHE A 5 -4.32 -4.05 11.47
C PHE A 5 -3.61 -3.13 12.47
N ALA A 6 -3.66 -3.48 13.75
CA ALA A 6 -2.79 -2.92 14.77
C ALA A 6 -1.38 -3.53 14.71
N SER A 7 -0.43 -2.90 15.39
CA SER A 7 0.93 -3.40 15.59
C SER A 7 0.89 -4.68 16.39
N THR A 8 1.65 -5.68 15.95
CA THR A 8 1.83 -6.95 16.68
C THR A 8 2.68 -6.83 17.94
N ILE A 9 3.25 -5.65 18.21
CA ILE A 9 4.08 -5.38 19.39
C ILE A 9 3.24 -4.87 20.56
N ASP A 10 2.28 -3.97 20.31
CA ASP A 10 1.50 -3.32 21.38
C ASP A 10 -0.02 -3.38 21.20
N GLY A 11 -0.53 -3.89 20.06
CA GLY A 11 -1.96 -3.99 19.78
C GLY A 11 -2.67 -2.65 19.63
N ARG A 12 -1.95 -1.51 19.53
CA ARG A 12 -2.53 -0.15 19.52
C ARG A 12 -2.12 0.66 18.31
N ARG A 13 -0.80 0.77 18.06
CA ARG A 13 -0.27 1.53 16.91
C ARG A 13 -0.72 0.89 15.60
N LYS A 14 -0.64 1.63 14.49
CA LYS A 14 -0.85 1.05 13.15
C LYS A 14 0.14 -0.10 12.88
N GLY A 15 -0.35 -1.16 12.27
CA GLY A 15 0.46 -2.28 11.80
C GLY A 15 1.19 -1.97 10.47
N ALA A 16 1.88 -2.98 9.94
CA ALA A 16 2.66 -2.90 8.71
C ALA A 16 1.99 -3.60 7.50
N CYS A 17 0.65 -3.67 7.48
CA CYS A 17 -0.06 -4.28 6.36
C CYS A 17 -0.03 -3.32 5.15
N LEU A 18 0.47 -3.81 4.01
CA LEU A 18 0.56 -3.02 2.76
C LEU A 18 -0.82 -2.54 2.30
N PHE A 19 -1.80 -3.44 2.20
CA PHE A 19 -3.15 -3.08 1.77
C PHE A 19 -3.82 -2.07 2.72
N CYS A 20 -3.58 -2.20 4.04
CA CYS A 20 -4.07 -1.19 4.99
C CYS A 20 -3.45 0.19 4.72
N GLN A 21 -2.16 0.25 4.41
CA GLN A 21 -1.51 1.53 4.14
C GLN A 21 -1.92 2.11 2.79
N GLU A 22 -2.03 1.27 1.76
CA GLU A 22 -2.48 1.62 0.41
C GLU A 22 -3.86 2.28 0.45
N TYR A 23 -4.88 1.58 0.98
CA TYR A 23 -6.23 2.14 1.07
C TYR A 23 -6.37 3.28 2.08
N PHE A 24 -5.50 3.32 3.11
CA PHE A 24 -5.43 4.50 3.98
C PHE A 24 -4.97 5.73 3.19
N MET A 25 -3.94 5.60 2.35
CA MET A 25 -3.44 6.70 1.52
C MET A 25 -4.48 7.14 0.50
N ASP A 26 -5.16 6.21 -0.17
CA ASP A 26 -6.24 6.54 -1.11
C ASP A 26 -7.34 7.37 -0.44
N LEU A 27 -7.85 6.88 0.69
CA LEU A 27 -8.92 7.56 1.42
C LEU A 27 -8.46 8.87 2.05
N TYR A 28 -7.20 8.97 2.46
CA TYR A 28 -6.64 10.20 3.01
C TYR A 28 -6.58 11.29 1.95
N LEU A 29 -6.17 10.96 0.72
CA LEU A 29 -6.19 11.91 -0.41
C LEU A 29 -7.60 12.40 -0.74
N LEU A 30 -8.58 11.51 -0.73
CA LEU A 30 -9.98 11.88 -0.94
C LEU A 30 -10.52 12.76 0.21
N ALA A 31 -10.11 12.49 1.45
CA ALA A 31 -10.45 13.33 2.60
C ALA A 31 -9.82 14.73 2.53
N GLU A 32 -8.60 14.87 2.01
CA GLU A 32 -7.95 16.17 1.79
C GLU A 32 -8.70 17.02 0.75
N LEU A 33 -9.32 16.38 -0.25
CA LEU A 33 -10.24 17.03 -1.19
C LEU A 33 -11.58 17.44 -0.55
N LYS A 34 -11.77 17.17 0.75
CA LYS A 34 -12.99 17.40 1.53
C LYS A 34 -14.22 16.68 0.97
N THR A 35 -14.03 15.60 0.22
CA THR A 35 -15.15 14.82 -0.33
C THR A 35 -15.71 13.80 0.66
N ILE A 36 -14.89 13.38 1.62
CA ILE A 36 -15.26 12.42 2.65
C ILE A 36 -14.68 12.80 4.02
N SER A 37 -15.27 12.25 5.09
CA SER A 37 -14.66 12.20 6.41
C SER A 37 -13.96 10.86 6.61
N LEU A 38 -12.70 10.90 7.00
CA LEU A 38 -11.89 9.70 7.22
C LEU A 38 -11.74 9.40 8.71
N LYS A 39 -12.38 8.32 9.15
CA LYS A 39 -12.05 7.64 10.41
C LYS A 39 -11.18 6.41 10.11
N VAL A 40 -10.26 6.07 11.00
CA VAL A 40 -9.46 4.83 10.96
C VAL A 40 -9.53 4.19 12.33
N THR A 41 -9.76 2.87 12.37
CA THR A 41 -9.77 2.12 13.63
C THR A 41 -8.75 1.00 13.54
N THR A 42 -7.78 0.95 14.47
CA THR A 42 -6.85 -0.17 14.55
C THR A 42 -7.46 -1.32 15.33
N VAL A 43 -7.20 -2.55 14.88
CA VAL A 43 -7.69 -3.78 15.53
C VAL A 43 -6.51 -4.71 15.79
N ASP A 44 -6.34 -5.09 17.04
CA ASP A 44 -5.46 -6.20 17.43
C ASP A 44 -6.16 -7.52 17.11
N MET A 45 -5.66 -8.24 16.10
CA MET A 45 -6.25 -9.52 15.69
C MET A 45 -5.94 -10.67 16.65
N GLN A 46 -5.03 -10.50 17.62
CA GLN A 46 -4.83 -11.46 18.71
C GLN A 46 -5.85 -11.27 19.83
N LYS A 47 -6.37 -10.05 19.99
CA LYS A 47 -7.38 -9.67 20.98
C LYS A 47 -8.45 -8.78 20.35
N PRO A 48 -9.21 -9.28 19.36
CA PRO A 48 -10.21 -8.46 18.68
C PRO A 48 -11.37 -8.12 19.63
N PRO A 49 -12.07 -7.00 19.41
CA PRO A 49 -13.29 -6.68 20.16
C PRO A 49 -14.33 -7.83 20.04
N PRO A 50 -15.16 -8.06 21.07
CA PRO A 50 -16.10 -9.19 21.10
C PRO A 50 -16.97 -9.30 19.85
N ASP A 51 -17.49 -8.18 19.36
CA ASP A 51 -18.42 -8.14 18.22
C ASP A 51 -17.73 -8.17 16.86
N PHE A 52 -16.39 -8.13 16.81
CA PHE A 52 -15.65 -8.06 15.54
C PHE A 52 -15.92 -9.26 14.65
N ARG A 53 -15.93 -10.48 15.22
CA ARG A 53 -16.18 -11.70 14.46
C ARG A 53 -17.59 -11.75 13.89
N THR A 54 -18.58 -11.34 14.68
CA THR A 54 -19.98 -11.30 14.26
C THR A 54 -20.20 -10.26 13.18
N ASN A 55 -19.58 -9.09 13.30
CA ASN A 55 -19.79 -7.97 12.37
C ASN A 55 -19.04 -8.13 11.04
N PHE A 56 -17.94 -8.88 11.00
CA PHE A 56 -17.05 -8.96 9.83
C PHE A 56 -16.69 -10.38 9.40
N GLU A 57 -17.43 -11.39 9.89
CA GLU A 57 -17.28 -12.80 9.50
C GLU A 57 -15.84 -13.33 9.64
N ALA A 58 -15.11 -12.86 10.66
CA ALA A 58 -13.70 -13.16 10.88
C ALA A 58 -12.75 -12.78 9.72
N THR A 59 -13.17 -11.88 8.82
CA THR A 59 -12.33 -11.35 7.75
C THR A 59 -11.18 -10.52 8.33
N HIS A 60 -9.99 -10.68 7.76
CA HIS A 60 -8.83 -9.87 8.10
C HIS A 60 -8.94 -8.45 7.55
N PRO A 61 -8.46 -7.42 8.28
CA PRO A 61 -8.29 -6.08 7.72
C PRO A 61 -7.40 -6.04 6.46
N PRO A 62 -7.48 -5.00 5.61
CA PRO A 62 -8.33 -3.81 5.75
C PRO A 62 -9.81 -4.12 5.51
N ILE A 63 -10.67 -3.44 6.25
CA ILE A 63 -12.12 -3.43 6.03
C ILE A 63 -12.53 -1.98 5.81
N LEU A 64 -13.32 -1.72 4.77
CA LEU A 64 -13.94 -0.42 4.54
C LEU A 64 -15.36 -0.44 5.07
N ILE A 65 -15.75 0.59 5.81
CA ILE A 65 -17.15 0.81 6.20
C ILE A 65 -17.56 2.15 5.63
N ASP A 66 -18.60 2.15 4.80
CA ASP A 66 -19.19 3.32 4.17
C ASP A 66 -20.69 3.36 4.48
N ASN A 67 -21.12 4.34 5.28
CA ASN A 67 -22.52 4.50 5.71
C ASN A 67 -23.18 3.19 6.23
N GLY A 68 -22.42 2.39 6.97
CA GLY A 68 -22.86 1.11 7.54
C GLY A 68 -22.68 -0.11 6.62
N LEU A 69 -22.37 0.09 5.35
CA LEU A 69 -21.99 -0.99 4.44
C LEU A 69 -20.53 -1.40 4.70
N ALA A 70 -20.31 -2.67 5.06
CA ALA A 70 -18.98 -3.23 5.22
C ALA A 70 -18.50 -3.88 3.91
N ILE A 71 -17.32 -3.49 3.45
CA ILE A 71 -16.63 -4.05 2.29
C ILE A 71 -15.37 -4.75 2.79
N LEU A 72 -15.31 -6.06 2.57
CA LEU A 72 -14.40 -6.99 3.26
C LEU A 72 -13.23 -7.48 2.38
N GLU A 73 -13.42 -7.53 1.06
CA GLU A 73 -12.43 -8.04 0.11
C GLU A 73 -11.67 -6.88 -0.56
N ASN A 74 -10.35 -7.02 -0.71
CA ASN A 74 -9.47 -5.97 -1.24
C ASN A 74 -9.90 -5.45 -2.62
N ASP A 75 -10.20 -6.34 -3.57
CA ASP A 75 -10.63 -5.96 -4.92
C ASP A 75 -11.99 -5.23 -4.91
N LYS A 76 -12.87 -5.57 -3.97
CA LYS A 76 -14.14 -4.88 -3.74
C LYS A 76 -13.92 -3.52 -3.07
N ILE A 77 -12.99 -3.41 -2.12
CA ILE A 77 -12.62 -2.14 -1.48
C ILE A 77 -12.11 -1.17 -2.55
N GLU A 78 -11.14 -1.61 -3.35
CA GLU A 78 -10.57 -0.83 -4.44
C GLU A 78 -11.65 -0.35 -5.42
N ARG A 79 -12.49 -1.28 -5.87
CA ARG A 79 -13.61 -0.97 -6.77
C ARG A 79 -14.61 0.01 -6.15
N HIS A 80 -14.89 -0.12 -4.84
CA HIS A 80 -15.80 0.77 -4.12
C HIS A 80 -15.20 2.17 -3.99
N ILE A 81 -13.92 2.31 -3.65
CA ILE A 81 -13.25 3.62 -3.61
C ILE A 81 -13.30 4.26 -5.00
N MET A 82 -12.96 3.53 -6.06
CA MET A 82 -12.97 4.03 -7.42
C MET A 82 -14.37 4.50 -7.89
N LYS A 83 -15.42 3.70 -7.64
CA LYS A 83 -16.74 3.90 -8.25
C LYS A 83 -17.74 4.66 -7.38
N SER A 84 -17.63 4.52 -6.07
CA SER A 84 -18.68 4.95 -5.13
C SER A 84 -18.25 6.14 -4.27
N ILE A 85 -16.94 6.37 -4.10
CA ILE A 85 -16.44 7.50 -3.31
C ILE A 85 -16.16 8.72 -4.22
N PRO A 86 -16.66 9.92 -3.88
CA PRO A 86 -16.43 11.10 -4.72
C PRO A 86 -14.95 11.45 -4.82
N GLY A 87 -14.47 11.65 -6.06
CA GLY A 87 -13.06 11.84 -6.38
C GLY A 87 -12.30 10.55 -6.72
N GLY A 88 -12.87 9.38 -6.40
CA GLY A 88 -12.25 8.07 -6.64
C GLY A 88 -11.86 7.84 -8.09
N TYR A 89 -12.73 8.17 -9.04
CA TYR A 89 -12.43 8.01 -10.48
C TYR A 89 -11.16 8.75 -10.93
N ASN A 90 -10.87 9.92 -10.35
CA ASN A 90 -9.67 10.70 -10.69
C ASN A 90 -8.41 10.13 -10.04
N LEU A 91 -8.54 9.48 -8.89
CA LEU A 91 -7.43 8.85 -8.17
C LEU A 91 -7.00 7.53 -8.84
N PHE A 92 -7.96 6.78 -9.38
CA PHE A 92 -7.75 5.49 -10.05
C PHE A 92 -7.44 5.68 -11.55
N VAL A 93 -6.25 6.18 -11.83
CA VAL A 93 -5.75 6.42 -13.19
C VAL A 93 -5.57 5.12 -13.97
N GLN A 94 -5.96 5.11 -15.24
CA GLN A 94 -5.73 3.97 -16.13
C GLN A 94 -4.39 4.12 -16.87
N ASP A 95 -3.34 3.53 -16.33
CA ASP A 95 -2.02 3.48 -16.97
C ASP A 95 -1.47 2.04 -16.94
N LYS A 96 -1.56 1.33 -18.08
CA LYS A 96 -1.09 -0.07 -18.20
C LYS A 96 0.43 -0.19 -18.10
N GLU A 97 1.16 0.84 -18.51
CA GLU A 97 2.63 0.86 -18.41
C GLU A 97 3.03 0.88 -16.94
N VAL A 98 2.44 1.80 -16.16
CA VAL A 98 2.72 1.91 -14.72
C VAL A 98 2.24 0.67 -13.94
N ALA A 99 1.05 0.14 -14.26
CA ALA A 99 0.56 -1.09 -13.64
C ALA A 99 1.56 -2.25 -13.81
N THR A 100 2.06 -2.45 -15.04
CA THR A 100 3.06 -3.49 -15.34
C THR A 100 4.41 -3.20 -14.69
N LEU A 101 4.79 -1.91 -14.60
CA LEU A 101 6.05 -1.47 -14.03
C LEU A 101 6.18 -1.83 -12.54
N ILE A 102 5.11 -1.66 -11.75
CA ILE A 102 5.15 -1.88 -10.29
C ILE A 102 4.72 -3.30 -9.88
N GLU A 103 4.11 -4.05 -10.81
CA GLU A 103 3.67 -5.43 -10.59
C GLU A 103 4.82 -6.31 -10.06
N ASN A 104 4.53 -7.27 -9.18
CA ASN A 104 5.50 -8.26 -8.69
C ASN A 104 6.73 -7.71 -7.92
N LEU A 105 6.82 -6.40 -7.68
CA LEU A 105 7.91 -5.79 -6.89
C LEU A 105 8.00 -6.39 -5.48
N TYR A 106 6.86 -6.54 -4.80
CA TYR A 106 6.85 -7.03 -3.42
C TYR A 106 7.23 -8.52 -3.30
N VAL A 107 6.95 -9.32 -4.33
CA VAL A 107 7.38 -10.73 -4.37
C VAL A 107 8.90 -10.82 -4.36
N LYS A 108 9.59 -9.94 -5.10
CA LYS A 108 11.05 -9.87 -5.10
C LYS A 108 11.61 -9.50 -3.73
N LEU A 109 10.99 -8.56 -3.01
CA LEU A 109 11.35 -8.27 -1.62
C LEU A 109 11.19 -9.51 -0.74
N LYS A 110 10.04 -10.20 -0.80
CA LYS A 110 9.82 -11.42 0.01
C LYS A 110 10.91 -12.46 -0.23
N LEU A 111 11.26 -12.71 -1.49
CA LEU A 111 12.31 -13.66 -1.85
C LEU A 111 13.70 -13.24 -1.35
N MET A 112 13.99 -11.94 -1.37
CA MET A 112 15.23 -11.37 -0.83
C MET A 112 15.34 -11.54 0.69
N LEU A 113 14.22 -11.43 1.42
CA LEU A 113 14.21 -11.52 2.89
C LEU A 113 14.34 -12.94 3.45
N VAL A 114 14.17 -13.99 2.64
CA VAL A 114 14.27 -15.40 3.11
C VAL A 114 15.68 -15.73 3.58
N LYS A 115 16.70 -15.29 2.83
CA LYS A 115 18.11 -15.44 3.16
C LYS A 115 18.93 -14.47 2.31
N LYS A 116 20.11 -14.09 2.80
CA LYS A 116 21.03 -13.25 2.04
C LYS A 116 21.47 -13.97 0.76
N ASP A 117 21.10 -13.39 -0.38
CA ASP A 117 21.33 -13.93 -1.72
C ASP A 117 21.49 -12.77 -2.71
N GLU A 118 22.72 -12.57 -3.20
CA GLU A 118 23.04 -11.47 -4.11
C GLU A 118 22.26 -11.55 -5.43
N ALA A 119 21.89 -12.73 -5.91
CA ALA A 119 21.07 -12.85 -7.11
C ALA A 119 19.67 -12.26 -6.88
N LYS A 120 19.11 -12.44 -5.67
CA LYS A 120 17.80 -11.86 -5.29
C LYS A 120 17.89 -10.36 -5.03
N ASN A 121 18.96 -9.90 -4.39
CA ASN A 121 19.26 -8.47 -4.25
C ASN A 121 19.32 -7.79 -5.63
N ASN A 122 20.07 -8.37 -6.56
CA ASN A 122 20.21 -7.84 -7.92
C ASN A 122 18.89 -7.88 -8.71
N ALA A 123 18.06 -8.91 -8.51
CA ALA A 123 16.75 -9.00 -9.16
C ALA A 123 15.76 -7.94 -8.65
N LEU A 124 15.82 -7.56 -7.37
CA LEU A 124 15.07 -6.43 -6.81
C LEU A 124 15.64 -5.10 -7.31
N LEU A 125 16.97 -4.94 -7.26
CA LEU A 125 17.65 -3.72 -7.70
C LEU A 125 17.40 -3.43 -9.17
N SER A 126 17.41 -4.44 -10.04
CA SER A 126 17.05 -4.30 -11.45
C SER A 126 15.62 -3.80 -11.64
N HIS A 127 14.69 -4.21 -10.78
CA HIS A 127 13.31 -3.71 -10.80
C HIS A 127 13.25 -2.24 -10.36
N LEU A 128 13.92 -1.90 -9.26
CA LEU A 128 14.00 -0.52 -8.77
C LEU A 128 14.63 0.42 -9.81
N LYS A 129 15.63 -0.04 -10.57
CA LYS A 129 16.20 0.71 -11.70
C LYS A 129 15.16 1.03 -12.76
N LYS A 130 14.31 0.07 -13.16
CA LYS A 130 13.22 0.34 -14.12
C LYS A 130 12.26 1.42 -13.63
N ILE A 131 11.92 1.40 -12.33
CA ILE A 131 11.06 2.42 -11.72
C ILE A 131 11.77 3.78 -11.73
N ASN A 132 13.05 3.82 -11.35
CA ASN A 132 13.87 5.03 -11.39
C ASN A 132 13.97 5.62 -12.81
N ASP A 133 14.19 4.79 -13.81
CA ASP A 133 14.30 5.19 -15.21
C ASP A 133 12.96 5.71 -15.74
N HIS A 134 11.84 5.07 -15.35
CA HIS A 134 10.49 5.56 -15.65
C HIS A 134 10.26 6.97 -15.09
N LEU A 135 10.58 7.19 -13.80
CA LEU A 135 10.44 8.50 -13.16
C LEU A 135 11.34 9.56 -13.82
N ALA A 136 12.59 9.21 -14.15
CA ALA A 136 13.50 10.10 -14.86
C ALA A 136 12.97 10.50 -16.25
N ASN A 137 12.42 9.54 -16.99
CA ASN A 137 11.90 9.75 -18.33
C ASN A 137 10.59 10.55 -18.33
N ARG A 138 9.69 10.28 -17.39
CA ARG A 138 8.44 11.05 -17.24
C ARG A 138 8.72 12.47 -16.73
N ASN A 139 9.77 12.66 -15.93
CA ASN A 139 10.15 13.93 -15.32
C ASN A 139 8.98 14.58 -14.55
N THR A 140 8.26 13.77 -13.79
CA THR A 140 7.09 14.14 -12.98
C THR A 140 7.35 13.82 -11.52
N ARG A 141 6.60 14.45 -10.62
CA ARG A 141 6.74 14.19 -9.18
C ARG A 141 6.35 12.77 -8.76
N PHE A 142 5.33 12.20 -9.40
CA PHE A 142 4.75 10.89 -9.11
C PHE A 142 4.67 10.02 -10.38
N LEU A 143 4.23 8.77 -10.25
CA LEU A 143 4.30 7.76 -11.32
C LEU A 143 3.58 8.15 -12.62
N THR A 144 2.47 8.89 -12.50
CA THR A 144 1.61 9.28 -13.63
C THR A 144 1.50 10.79 -13.86
N GLY A 145 2.21 11.62 -13.08
CA GLY A 145 2.07 13.07 -13.12
C GLY A 145 2.52 13.77 -11.84
N ASP A 146 2.07 15.00 -11.63
CA ASP A 146 2.44 15.80 -10.44
C ASP A 146 1.48 15.67 -9.26
N THR A 147 0.43 14.86 -9.42
CA THR A 147 -0.55 14.51 -8.39
C THR A 147 -0.48 13.00 -8.11
N MET A 148 -0.59 12.59 -6.85
CA MET A 148 -0.62 11.17 -6.48
C MET A 148 -1.85 10.46 -7.06
N CYS A 149 -1.66 9.21 -7.45
CA CYS A 149 -2.70 8.29 -7.90
C CYS A 149 -2.65 6.96 -7.12
N CYS A 150 -3.56 6.05 -7.44
CA CYS A 150 -3.62 4.71 -6.83
C CYS A 150 -2.28 3.94 -6.93
N PHE A 151 -1.51 4.11 -8.01
CA PHE A 151 -0.21 3.44 -8.18
C PHE A 151 0.84 3.95 -7.18
N ASP A 152 0.77 5.22 -6.79
CA ASP A 152 1.68 5.80 -5.79
C ASP A 152 1.35 5.25 -4.39
N CYS A 153 0.05 5.17 -4.07
CA CYS A 153 -0.46 4.53 -2.85
C CYS A 153 -0.08 3.06 -2.77
N GLU A 154 0.03 2.37 -3.91
CA GLU A 154 0.53 1.00 -4.01
C GLU A 154 2.06 0.93 -3.81
N LEU A 155 2.82 1.74 -4.55
CA LEU A 155 4.26 1.64 -4.64
C LEU A 155 4.97 2.11 -3.35
N MET A 156 4.56 3.25 -2.78
CA MET A 156 5.29 3.88 -1.68
C MET A 156 5.36 3.02 -0.41
N PRO A 157 4.28 2.32 0.04
CA PRO A 157 4.37 1.37 1.15
C PRO A 157 5.37 0.24 0.88
N ARG A 158 5.43 -0.26 -0.36
CA ARG A 158 6.37 -1.33 -0.77
C ARG A 158 7.81 -0.82 -0.75
N LEU A 159 8.08 0.39 -1.27
CA LEU A 159 9.40 1.03 -1.18
C LEU A 159 9.85 1.24 0.27
N GLN A 160 8.93 1.63 1.15
CA GLN A 160 9.24 1.77 2.57
C GLN A 160 9.61 0.44 3.23
N HIS A 161 8.88 -0.64 2.90
CA HIS A 161 9.23 -1.99 3.35
C HIS A 161 10.60 -2.42 2.82
N ILE A 162 10.91 -2.16 1.55
CA ILE A 162 12.23 -2.47 0.96
C ILE A 162 13.33 -1.77 1.75
N ARG A 163 13.18 -0.47 2.03
CA ARG A 163 14.20 0.30 2.76
C ARG A 163 14.42 -0.21 4.18
N VAL A 164 13.34 -0.45 4.93
CA VAL A 164 13.43 -0.80 6.36
C VAL A 164 13.80 -2.27 6.54
N ALA A 165 13.03 -3.19 5.93
CA ALA A 165 13.24 -4.62 6.09
C ALA A 165 14.50 -5.08 5.34
N GLY A 166 14.77 -4.53 4.15
CA GLY A 166 15.98 -4.86 3.39
C GLY A 166 17.24 -4.55 4.18
N LYS A 167 17.33 -3.35 4.77
CA LYS A 167 18.47 -2.98 5.62
C LYS A 167 18.57 -3.87 6.85
N TYR A 168 17.46 -4.09 7.55
CA TYR A 168 17.46 -4.82 8.82
C TYR A 168 17.80 -6.31 8.67
N PHE A 169 17.20 -7.01 7.72
CA PHE A 169 17.30 -8.48 7.63
C PHE A 169 18.47 -8.96 6.76
N VAL A 170 18.85 -8.21 5.72
CA VAL A 170 19.85 -8.67 4.73
C VAL A 170 20.89 -7.61 4.36
N ASP A 171 20.92 -6.48 5.08
CA ASP A 171 21.82 -5.36 4.85
C ASP A 171 21.74 -4.78 3.41
N PHE A 172 20.56 -4.85 2.81
CA PHE A 172 20.30 -4.27 1.50
C PHE A 172 19.95 -2.78 1.63
N GLU A 173 20.58 -1.95 0.80
CA GLU A 173 20.25 -0.53 0.65
C GLU A 173 19.92 -0.18 -0.80
N ILE A 174 18.95 0.72 -0.98
CA ILE A 174 18.70 1.33 -2.28
C ILE A 174 19.87 2.27 -2.60
N PRO A 175 20.65 2.03 -3.66
CA PRO A 175 21.83 2.84 -3.99
C PRO A 175 21.48 4.31 -4.22
N VAL A 176 22.39 5.20 -3.82
CA VAL A 176 22.21 6.65 -3.97
C VAL A 176 22.04 7.06 -5.44
N SER A 177 22.64 6.31 -6.37
CA SER A 177 22.55 6.55 -7.81
C SER A 177 21.16 6.38 -8.42
N ILE A 178 20.20 5.81 -7.68
CA ILE A 178 18.81 5.60 -8.14
C ILE A 178 17.78 6.21 -7.17
N ARG A 179 18.12 7.34 -6.56
CA ARG A 179 17.26 8.11 -5.63
C ARG A 179 16.78 9.43 -6.25
N ASN A 180 16.44 9.41 -7.56
CA ASN A 180 15.89 10.58 -8.26
C ASN A 180 14.80 11.29 -7.44
#